data_AF-A3CND4-F1
#
_entry.id   AF-A3CND4-F1
#
_cell.length_a   1.000
_cell.length_b   1.000
_cell.length_c   1.000
_cell.angle_alpha   90.00
_cell.angle_beta   90.00
_cell.angle_gamma   90.00
#
_symmetry.space_group_name_H-M   'P 1'
#
loop_
_entity.id
_entity.type
_entity.pdbx_description
1 polymer ?
#
loop_
_entity_poly.entity_id
_entity_poly.type
_entity_poly.pdbx_seq_one_letter_code
_entity_poly.pdbx_strand_id
1 'polypeptide(L)'
;MSENINAIYKLGIATWLSKSMQESKFYKNIDELLEACWKWVENKEVSADYLYSLLDDGTEFGGAFIYMQKDDPKYESRWNCIFEAGASISSLAFEFERKKYIPALLEEIDSEQEEAYFNEQLQDIFGNKIEVLENYKKYLSSNLDITKDGILNKLSEILG
;
A
#
# COMPACT_ATOMS: atom_id res chain seq x y z
N MET A 1 -17.31 -7.44 0.33
CA MET A 1 -17.06 -6.05 -0.15
C MET A 1 -16.33 -5.21 0.88
N SER A 2 -16.57 -5.36 2.19
CA SER A 2 -15.82 -4.68 3.25
C SER A 2 -14.34 -5.08 3.34
N GLU A 3 -14.01 -6.34 3.06
CA GLU A 3 -12.64 -6.89 3.23
C GLU A 3 -11.58 -6.21 2.34
N ASN A 4 -11.95 -5.67 1.17
CA ASN A 4 -10.99 -4.99 0.30
C ASN A 4 -10.83 -3.49 0.60
N ILE A 5 -11.75 -2.89 1.38
CA ILE A 5 -11.75 -1.43 1.59
C ILE A 5 -10.49 -0.99 2.34
N ASN A 6 -10.01 -1.78 3.31
CA ASN A 6 -8.81 -1.45 4.06
C ASN A 6 -7.55 -1.48 3.17
N ALA A 7 -7.40 -2.53 2.36
CA ALA A 7 -6.30 -2.62 1.42
C ALA A 7 -6.34 -1.50 0.36
N ILE A 8 -7.53 -1.15 -0.15
CA ILE A 8 -7.72 -0.02 -1.07
C ILE A 8 -7.43 1.32 -0.38
N TYR A 9 -7.80 1.48 0.89
CA TYR A 9 -7.47 2.64 1.72
C TYR A 9 -5.95 2.82 1.83
N LYS A 10 -5.24 1.77 2.23
CA LYS A 10 -3.77 1.74 2.33
C LYS A 10 -3.14 2.05 0.97
N LEU A 11 -3.58 1.39 -0.10
CA LEU A 11 -3.06 1.59 -1.45
C LEU A 11 -3.25 3.01 -1.97
N GLY A 12 -4.43 3.61 -1.75
CA GLY A 12 -4.69 4.99 -2.13
C GLY A 12 -3.74 5.97 -1.44
N ILE A 13 -3.60 5.85 -0.12
CA ILE A 13 -2.70 6.70 0.66
C ILE A 13 -1.24 6.50 0.24
N ALA A 14 -0.77 5.26 0.14
CA ALA A 14 0.59 4.94 -0.31
C ALA A 14 0.88 5.54 -1.69
N THR A 15 -0.07 5.44 -2.62
CA THR A 15 0.03 6.03 -3.96
C THR A 15 0.12 7.55 -3.91
N TRP A 16 -0.69 8.20 -3.07
CA TRP A 16 -0.62 9.65 -2.90
C TRP A 16 0.72 10.08 -2.27
N LEU A 17 1.18 9.38 -1.24
CA LEU A 17 2.44 9.66 -0.54
C LEU A 17 3.65 9.52 -1.47
N SER A 18 3.65 8.51 -2.35
CA SER A 18 4.74 8.25 -3.29
C SER A 18 5.08 9.46 -4.17
N LYS A 19 4.10 10.34 -4.45
CA LYS A 19 4.32 11.57 -5.24
C LYS A 19 5.36 12.50 -4.62
N SER A 20 5.53 12.45 -3.30
CA SER A 20 6.55 13.22 -2.57
C SER A 20 7.92 12.55 -2.50
N MET A 21 8.07 11.37 -3.10
CA MET A 21 9.29 10.55 -3.05
C MET A 21 10.04 10.53 -4.39
N GLN A 22 9.82 11.51 -5.27
CA GLN A 22 10.46 11.57 -6.60
C GLN A 22 12.00 11.62 -6.55
N GLU A 23 12.57 12.12 -5.45
CA GLU A 23 14.03 12.14 -5.21
C GLU A 23 14.57 10.83 -4.63
N SER A 24 13.71 9.89 -4.22
CA SER A 24 14.14 8.56 -3.80
C SER A 24 14.87 7.87 -4.95
N LYS A 25 16.01 7.25 -4.64
CA LYS A 25 16.74 6.43 -5.63
C LYS A 25 15.95 5.18 -6.07
N PHE A 26 14.92 4.82 -5.31
CA PHE A 26 14.03 3.69 -5.55
C PHE A 26 12.64 4.13 -6.03
N TYR A 27 12.45 5.39 -6.40
CA TYR A 27 11.15 5.90 -6.86
C TYR A 27 10.52 5.04 -7.98
N LYS A 28 11.34 4.53 -8.90
CA LYS A 28 10.86 3.61 -9.97
C LYS A 28 10.36 2.27 -9.43
N ASN A 29 10.99 1.73 -8.39
CA ASN A 29 10.56 0.48 -7.77
C ASN A 29 9.26 0.68 -6.97
N ILE A 30 9.11 1.83 -6.31
CA ILE A 30 7.86 2.24 -5.67
C ILE A 30 6.73 2.31 -6.69
N ASP A 31 6.97 3.01 -7.81
CA ASP A 31 6.01 3.16 -8.90
C ASP A 31 5.61 1.79 -9.47
N GLU A 32 6.58 0.91 -9.75
CA GLU A 32 6.32 -0.45 -10.24
C GLU A 32 5.43 -1.26 -9.27
N LEU A 33 5.76 -1.26 -7.97
CA LEU A 33 4.97 -1.94 -6.94
C LEU A 33 3.53 -1.42 -6.92
N LEU A 34 3.34 -0.11 -6.83
CA LEU A 34 2.02 0.49 -6.71
C LEU A 34 1.18 0.30 -7.99
N GLU A 35 1.79 0.42 -9.17
CA GLU A 35 1.10 0.14 -10.44
C GLU A 35 0.69 -1.33 -10.55
N ALA A 36 1.53 -2.26 -10.13
CA ALA A 36 1.19 -3.69 -10.10
C ALA A 36 0.00 -3.95 -9.16
N CYS A 37 0.00 -3.34 -7.97
CA CYS A 37 -1.12 -3.41 -7.04
C CYS A 37 -2.43 -2.86 -7.65
N TRP A 38 -2.38 -1.70 -8.32
CA TRP A 38 -3.57 -1.13 -8.99
C TRP A 38 -4.11 -2.03 -10.10
N LYS A 39 -3.24 -2.55 -10.98
CA LYS A 39 -3.65 -3.51 -12.02
C LYS A 39 -4.32 -4.75 -11.44
N TRP A 40 -3.84 -5.21 -10.28
CA TRP A 40 -4.50 -6.30 -9.56
C TRP A 40 -5.86 -5.89 -9.01
N VAL A 41 -5.95 -4.73 -8.34
CA VAL A 41 -7.22 -4.22 -7.78
C VAL A 41 -8.29 -4.09 -8.86
N GLU A 42 -7.95 -3.44 -9.98
CA GLU A 42 -8.87 -3.11 -11.06
C GLU A 42 -9.29 -4.34 -11.87
N ASN A 43 -8.31 -5.13 -12.32
CA ASN A 43 -8.56 -6.17 -13.34
C ASN A 43 -8.06 -7.56 -12.95
N LYS A 44 -7.40 -7.71 -11.79
CA LYS A 44 -6.75 -8.97 -11.36
C LYS A 44 -5.71 -9.47 -12.38
N GLU A 45 -5.06 -8.54 -13.10
CA GLU A 45 -4.16 -8.82 -14.22
C GLU A 45 -2.76 -9.30 -13.81
N VAL A 46 -2.44 -9.23 -12.53
CA VAL A 46 -1.10 -9.50 -12.00
C VAL A 46 -1.16 -10.72 -11.08
N SER A 47 -0.23 -11.66 -11.21
CA SER A 47 -0.22 -12.83 -10.32
C SER A 47 0.21 -12.46 -8.90
N ALA A 48 -0.34 -13.17 -7.92
CA ALA A 48 0.05 -13.06 -6.51
C ALA A 48 1.57 -13.24 -6.30
N ASP A 49 2.20 -14.20 -6.99
CA ASP A 49 3.65 -14.44 -6.87
C ASP A 49 4.49 -13.25 -7.36
N TYR A 50 4.06 -12.58 -8.44
CA TYR A 50 4.76 -11.39 -8.95
C TYR A 50 4.60 -10.21 -8.00
N LEU A 51 3.39 -9.96 -7.47
CA LEU A 51 3.17 -8.93 -6.45
C LEU A 51 4.09 -9.17 -5.24
N TYR A 52 4.16 -10.42 -4.76
CA TYR A 52 5.05 -10.77 -3.66
C TYR A 52 6.53 -10.56 -4.02
N SER A 53 6.96 -10.90 -5.23
CA SER A 53 8.35 -10.70 -5.67
C SER A 53 8.79 -9.23 -5.67
N LEU A 54 7.85 -8.28 -5.79
CA LEU A 54 8.13 -6.85 -5.67
C LEU A 54 8.30 -6.41 -4.20
N LEU A 55 7.72 -7.14 -3.25
CA LEU A 55 7.92 -6.93 -1.81
C LEU A 55 9.21 -7.57 -1.31
N ASP A 56 9.40 -8.83 -1.68
CA ASP A 56 10.52 -9.68 -1.29
C ASP A 56 10.84 -10.66 -2.44
N ASP A 57 11.99 -10.46 -3.09
CA ASP A 57 12.45 -11.31 -4.19
C ASP A 57 13.26 -12.53 -3.69
N GLY A 58 13.36 -12.71 -2.37
CA GLY A 58 14.15 -13.76 -1.73
C GLY A 58 15.65 -13.49 -1.70
N THR A 59 16.10 -12.28 -2.04
CA THR A 59 17.51 -11.87 -2.03
C THR A 59 17.78 -10.74 -1.04
N GLU A 60 19.06 -10.50 -0.74
CA GLU A 60 19.50 -9.34 0.05
C GLU A 60 19.65 -8.04 -0.77
N PHE A 61 19.23 -8.07 -2.04
CA PHE A 61 19.47 -7.01 -3.01
C PHE A 61 18.18 -6.31 -3.46
N GLY A 62 17.08 -7.04 -3.62
CA GLY A 62 15.84 -6.54 -4.21
C GLY A 62 14.62 -6.68 -3.31
N GLY A 63 13.49 -6.20 -3.82
CA GLY A 63 12.23 -6.12 -3.09
C GLY A 63 12.10 -4.88 -2.21
N ALA A 64 10.86 -4.41 -2.03
CA ALA A 64 10.53 -3.27 -1.19
C ALA A 64 11.08 -3.40 0.24
N PHE A 65 11.10 -4.62 0.79
CA PHE A 65 11.66 -4.92 2.12
C PHE A 65 13.14 -4.50 2.24
N ILE A 66 13.93 -4.70 1.17
CA ILE A 66 15.34 -4.29 1.14
C ILE A 66 15.48 -2.82 0.77
N TYR A 67 14.66 -2.31 -0.15
CA TYR A 67 14.73 -0.92 -0.63
C TYR A 67 14.45 0.09 0.48
N MET A 68 13.41 -0.13 1.30
CA MET A 68 13.08 0.76 2.41
C MET A 68 14.24 0.94 3.40
N GLN A 69 15.02 -0.11 3.66
CA GLN A 69 16.16 -0.07 4.57
C GLN A 69 17.37 0.65 3.97
N LYS A 70 17.47 0.70 2.64
CA LYS A 70 18.59 1.30 1.91
C LYS A 70 18.32 2.74 1.49
N ASP A 71 17.07 3.22 1.55
CA ASP A 71 16.72 4.56 1.09
C ASP A 71 17.10 5.66 2.10
N ASP A 72 16.84 6.91 1.76
CA ASP A 72 16.99 8.03 2.68
C ASP A 72 16.03 7.85 3.89
N PRO A 73 16.55 7.88 5.15
CA PRO A 73 15.72 7.76 6.35
C PRO A 73 14.56 8.74 6.43
N LYS A 74 14.61 9.89 5.76
CA LYS A 74 13.48 10.84 5.69
C LYS A 74 12.20 10.23 5.08
N TYR A 75 12.34 9.11 4.37
CA TYR A 75 11.25 8.40 3.73
C TYR A 75 10.73 7.19 4.51
N GLU A 76 11.29 6.87 5.67
CA GLU A 76 10.98 5.66 6.45
C GLU A 76 9.47 5.43 6.63
N SER A 77 8.74 6.38 7.22
CA SER A 77 7.28 6.22 7.43
C SER A 77 6.49 6.08 6.12
N ARG A 78 6.92 6.74 5.04
CA ARG A 78 6.26 6.60 3.73
C ARG A 78 6.51 5.23 3.12
N TRP A 79 7.73 4.73 3.26
CA TRP A 79 8.09 3.38 2.84
C TRP A 79 7.29 2.33 3.60
N ASN A 80 7.15 2.48 4.91
CA ASN A 80 6.32 1.59 5.73
C ASN A 80 4.88 1.56 5.20
N CYS A 81 4.29 2.72 4.91
CA CYS A 81 2.95 2.78 4.30
C CYS A 81 2.88 2.11 2.91
N ILE A 82 3.91 2.29 2.07
CA ILE A 82 3.98 1.68 0.73
C ILE A 82 4.10 0.17 0.81
N PHE A 83 4.97 -0.32 1.70
CA PHE A 83 5.21 -1.74 1.93
C PHE A 83 3.94 -2.42 2.42
N GLU A 84 3.29 -1.87 3.45
CA GLU A 84 2.03 -2.39 3.98
C GLU A 84 0.92 -2.43 2.93
N ALA A 85 0.79 -1.37 2.12
CA ALA A 85 -0.18 -1.37 1.04
C ALA A 85 0.07 -2.50 0.03
N GLY A 86 1.34 -2.69 -0.36
CA GLY A 86 1.72 -3.78 -1.25
C GLY A 86 1.49 -5.16 -0.63
N ALA A 87 1.77 -5.32 0.67
CA ALA A 87 1.54 -6.56 1.42
C ALA A 87 0.05 -6.90 1.53
N SER A 88 -0.82 -5.93 1.89
CA SER A 88 -2.27 -6.16 1.96
C SER A 88 -2.82 -6.58 0.59
N ILE A 89 -2.40 -5.93 -0.50
CA ILE A 89 -2.83 -6.31 -1.85
C ILE A 89 -2.29 -7.68 -2.26
N SER A 90 -1.04 -8.00 -1.92
CA SER A 90 -0.45 -9.31 -2.19
C SER A 90 -1.21 -10.41 -1.45
N SER A 91 -1.55 -10.20 -0.17
CA SER A 91 -2.32 -11.17 0.61
C SER A 91 -3.69 -11.46 -0.03
N LEU A 92 -4.42 -10.42 -0.41
CA LEU A 92 -5.69 -10.57 -1.13
C LEU A 92 -5.51 -11.31 -2.48
N ALA A 93 -4.38 -11.12 -3.17
CA ALA A 93 -4.06 -11.86 -4.39
C ALA A 93 -3.80 -13.35 -4.11
N PHE A 94 -3.07 -13.68 -3.05
CA PHE A 94 -2.83 -15.05 -2.62
C PHE A 94 -4.14 -15.78 -2.26
N GLU A 95 -5.02 -15.10 -1.52
CA GLU A 95 -6.35 -15.61 -1.17
C GLU A 95 -7.22 -15.81 -2.43
N PHE A 96 -7.26 -14.82 -3.32
CA PHE A 96 -8.01 -14.89 -4.57
C PHE A 96 -7.58 -16.06 -5.46
N GLU A 97 -6.27 -16.28 -5.59
CA GLU A 97 -5.69 -17.40 -6.33
C GLU A 97 -5.75 -18.75 -5.59
N ARG A 98 -6.23 -18.76 -4.33
CA ARG A 98 -6.33 -19.95 -3.47
C ARG A 98 -4.99 -20.68 -3.33
N LYS A 99 -3.91 -19.90 -3.17
CA LYS A 99 -2.56 -20.44 -2.97
C LYS A 99 -2.54 -21.29 -1.70
N LYS A 100 -1.86 -22.45 -1.76
CA LYS A 100 -1.76 -23.39 -0.63
C LYS A 100 -0.78 -22.96 0.46
N TYR A 101 0.06 -21.99 0.14
CA TYR A 101 1.10 -21.44 1.00
C TYR A 101 0.97 -19.92 0.93
N ILE A 102 1.00 -19.29 2.10
CA ILE A 102 1.07 -17.85 2.27
C ILE A 102 2.48 -17.57 2.81
N PRO A 103 3.29 -16.73 2.15
CA PRO A 103 4.58 -16.31 2.67
C PRO A 103 4.45 -15.71 4.07
N ALA A 104 5.42 -15.98 4.96
CA ALA A 104 5.39 -15.52 6.35
C ALA A 104 5.21 -13.99 6.48
N LEU A 105 5.79 -13.22 5.56
CA LEU A 105 5.67 -11.76 5.47
C LEU A 105 4.21 -11.29 5.26
N LEU A 106 3.33 -12.15 4.77
CA LEU A 106 1.90 -11.86 4.55
C LEU A 106 0.98 -12.50 5.60
N GLU A 107 1.47 -13.39 6.48
CA GLU A 107 0.61 -14.18 7.38
C GLU A 107 -0.13 -13.33 8.43
N GLU A 108 0.40 -12.16 8.79
CA GLU A 108 -0.16 -11.28 9.83
C GLU A 108 -0.66 -9.93 9.29
N ILE A 109 -0.65 -9.77 7.97
CA ILE A 109 -1.10 -8.51 7.35
C ILE A 109 -2.60 -8.31 7.64
N ASP A 110 -2.97 -7.08 8.01
CA ASP A 110 -4.31 -6.68 8.44
C ASP A 110 -4.76 -7.22 9.82
N SER A 111 -3.83 -7.66 10.67
CA SER A 111 -4.08 -7.77 12.11
C SER A 111 -4.31 -6.40 12.76
N GLU A 112 -4.97 -6.36 13.92
CA GLU A 112 -5.14 -5.11 14.69
C GLU A 112 -3.79 -4.42 15.00
N GLN A 113 -2.72 -5.20 15.14
CA GLN A 113 -1.37 -4.71 15.36
C GLN A 113 -0.82 -4.01 14.12
N GLU A 114 -0.97 -4.60 12.94
CA GLU A 114 -0.57 -3.99 11.67
C GLU A 114 -1.39 -2.73 11.37
N GLU A 115 -2.69 -2.72 11.67
CA GLU A 115 -3.49 -1.51 11.54
C GLU A 115 -3.03 -0.38 12.47
N ALA A 116 -2.65 -0.70 13.70
CA ALA A 116 -2.10 0.27 14.64
C ALA A 116 -0.75 0.82 14.14
N TYR A 117 0.10 -0.06 13.61
CA TYR A 117 1.39 0.32 13.04
C TYR A 117 1.23 1.26 11.83
N PHE A 118 0.33 0.94 10.88
CA PHE A 118 0.04 1.82 9.75
C PHE A 118 -0.37 3.23 10.21
N ASN A 119 -1.26 3.30 11.21
CA ASN A 119 -1.75 4.58 11.73
C ASN A 119 -0.64 5.39 12.43
N GLU A 120 0.32 4.73 13.09
CA GLU A 120 1.51 5.38 13.62
C GLU A 120 2.33 6.05 12.50
N GLN A 121 2.55 5.34 11.39
CA GLN A 121 3.27 5.90 10.23
C GLN A 121 2.53 7.11 9.64
N LEU A 122 1.20 7.04 9.55
CA LEU A 122 0.40 8.18 9.11
C LEU A 122 0.48 9.36 10.08
N GLN A 123 0.51 9.10 11.39
CA GLN A 123 0.66 10.13 12.41
C GLN A 123 2.01 10.84 12.28
N ASP A 124 3.10 10.11 11.98
CA ASP A 124 4.41 10.71 11.73
C ASP A 124 4.41 11.61 10.49
N ILE A 125 3.67 11.22 9.44
CA ILE A 125 3.63 11.97 8.18
C ILE A 125 2.70 13.19 8.26
N PHE A 126 1.50 13.02 8.82
CA PHE A 126 0.42 13.99 8.77
C PHE A 126 0.21 14.73 10.09
N GLY A 127 0.76 14.24 11.20
CA GLY A 127 0.47 14.74 12.54
C GLY A 127 -1.03 14.81 12.80
N ASN A 128 -1.48 15.93 13.35
CA ASN A 128 -2.89 16.16 13.68
C ASN A 128 -3.83 16.17 12.45
N LYS A 129 -3.33 16.17 11.21
CA LYS A 129 -4.16 16.08 10.01
C LYS A 129 -4.67 14.67 9.71
N ILE A 130 -4.22 13.66 10.46
CA ILE A 130 -4.67 12.27 10.29
C ILE A 130 -6.20 12.13 10.41
N GLU A 131 -6.84 12.95 11.25
CA GLU A 131 -8.30 12.92 11.46
C GLU A 131 -9.08 13.14 10.16
N VAL A 132 -8.50 13.84 9.19
CA VAL A 132 -9.16 14.09 7.91
C VAL A 132 -9.21 12.83 7.03
N LEU A 133 -8.38 11.82 7.30
CA LEU A 133 -8.41 10.52 6.62
C LEU A 133 -9.65 9.68 6.99
N GLU A 134 -10.33 9.97 8.10
CA GLU A 134 -11.63 9.38 8.42
C GLU A 134 -12.68 9.70 7.35
N ASN A 135 -12.62 10.91 6.78
CA ASN A 135 -13.50 11.28 5.67
C ASN A 135 -13.18 10.49 4.40
N TYR A 136 -11.92 10.17 4.18
CA TYR A 136 -11.50 9.31 3.07
C TYR A 136 -11.96 7.86 3.28
N LYS A 137 -11.81 7.28 4.46
CA LYS A 137 -12.29 5.92 4.77
C LYS A 137 -13.82 5.80 4.63
N LYS A 138 -14.58 6.82 5.07
CA LYS A 138 -16.04 6.92 4.85
C LYS A 138 -16.41 7.03 3.37
N TYR A 139 -15.66 7.83 2.60
CA TYR A 139 -15.83 7.96 1.16
C TYR A 139 -15.67 6.60 0.47
N LEU A 140 -14.61 5.85 0.77
CA LEU A 140 -14.42 4.50 0.20
C LEU A 140 -15.54 3.54 0.60
N SER A 141 -16.07 3.65 1.81
CA SER A 141 -17.15 2.77 2.28
C SER A 141 -18.51 3.06 1.63
N SER A 142 -18.69 4.25 1.05
CA SER A 142 -19.97 4.72 0.51
C SER A 142 -20.08 4.65 -1.01
N ASN A 143 -18.98 4.35 -1.72
CA ASN A 143 -18.93 4.33 -3.17
C ASN A 143 -18.68 2.90 -3.69
N LEU A 144 -19.53 2.43 -4.60
CA LEU A 144 -19.45 1.08 -5.15
C LEU A 144 -18.45 0.96 -6.33
N ASP A 145 -18.24 2.06 -7.07
CA ASP A 145 -17.37 2.10 -8.26
C ASP A 145 -16.19 3.05 -8.02
N ILE A 146 -15.20 2.57 -7.29
CA ILE A 146 -14.02 3.35 -6.93
C ILE A 146 -12.90 3.07 -7.94
N THR A 147 -12.44 4.12 -8.63
CA THR A 147 -11.29 4.06 -9.54
C THR A 147 -10.04 4.64 -8.87
N LYS A 148 -8.85 4.23 -9.35
CA LYS A 148 -7.57 4.83 -8.94
C LYS A 148 -7.58 6.35 -9.02
N ASP A 149 -8.02 6.91 -10.15
CA ASP A 149 -8.08 8.37 -10.35
C ASP A 149 -9.08 9.04 -9.39
N GLY A 150 -10.24 8.42 -9.16
CA GLY A 150 -11.22 8.92 -8.19
C GLY A 150 -10.65 9.00 -6.77
N ILE A 151 -9.93 7.97 -6.35
CA ILE A 151 -9.22 7.93 -5.07
C ILE A 151 -8.18 9.06 -4.98
N LEU A 152 -7.32 9.18 -5.98
CA LEU A 152 -6.22 10.15 -5.96
C LEU A 152 -6.74 11.59 -5.99
N ASN A 153 -7.83 11.85 -6.71
CA ASN A 153 -8.51 13.13 -6.69
C ASN A 153 -9.07 13.45 -5.31
N LYS A 154 -9.74 12.48 -4.66
CA LYS A 154 -10.30 12.68 -3.31
C LYS A 154 -9.21 12.92 -2.26
N LEU A 155 -8.12 12.17 -2.31
CA LEU A 155 -6.98 12.39 -1.42
C LEU A 155 -6.35 13.77 -1.63
N SER A 156 -6.25 14.23 -2.89
CA SER A 156 -5.73 15.57 -3.19
C SER A 156 -6.66 16.69 -2.72
N GLU A 157 -7.98 16.49 -2.75
CA GLU A 157 -8.97 17.42 -2.17
C GLU A 157 -8.85 17.51 -0.64
N ILE A 158 -8.53 16.40 0.02
CA ILE A 158 -8.51 16.30 1.48
C ILE A 158 -7.16 16.72 2.09
N LEU A 159 -6.06 16.41 1.40
CA LEU A 159 -4.69 16.56 1.93
C LEU A 159 -3.88 17.68 1.25
N GLY A 160 -4.35 18.21 0.11
CA GLY A 160 -3.73 19.34 -0.60
C GLY A 160 -4.04 20.67 0.06
#